data_AF-A0A7V3FA60-F1
#
_entry.id   AF-A0A7V3FA60-F1
#
_cell.length_a   1.000
_cell.length_b   1.000
_cell.length_c   1.000
_cell.angle_alpha   90.00
_cell.angle_beta   90.00
_cell.angle_gamma   90.00
#
_symmetry.space_group_name_H-M   'P 1'
#
loop_
_entity.id
_entity.type
_entity.pdbx_description
1 polymer ?
#
loop_
_entity_poly.entity_id
_entity_poly.type
_entity_poly.pdbx_seq_one_letter_code
_entity_poly.pdbx_strand_id
1 'polypeptide(L)'
;MELAAFDPESSASKLQQSGQASANTAAHDPGEIARAVADLLQNKSLSHTCGIQGEWEVRTTLVTTRRAWRYQSCVYRHGKEARKSFPPIDVVRTSQARAKEKVTEEILMAFASEAVEVHFARCASVSEYAVMASIFAPPPSRYRRLKVVLLIFVGVAALLSALALLPADKWLRDFPIIWPAQSARRPPSNRIQWQSSLVSYHSQAGEPFAFPLPTLERVPDAIPVEITLEASGDQPSWVQLDRERLQIYGTAPATTEDQTYRLIVRAHTEQGSESRLHVLLAIQGQPARIVPTPQLPGHWTW
;
A
#
# COMPACT_ATOMS: atom_id res chain seq x y z
N MET A 1 6.34 -26.87 -51.84
CA MET A 1 5.59 -26.07 -50.85
C MET A 1 6.63 -25.20 -50.18
N GLU A 2 6.68 -23.93 -50.57
CA GLU A 2 7.67 -22.92 -50.16
C GLU A 2 7.56 -22.64 -48.66
N LEU A 3 8.70 -22.62 -47.97
CA LEU A 3 8.83 -21.92 -46.70
C LEU A 3 10.08 -21.04 -46.76
N ALA A 4 9.82 -19.75 -46.59
CA ALA A 4 10.72 -18.63 -46.79
C ALA A 4 11.90 -18.64 -45.80
N ALA A 5 13.03 -18.17 -46.31
CA ALA A 5 14.24 -17.89 -45.54
C ALA A 5 13.99 -16.77 -44.52
N PHE A 6 14.50 -16.95 -43.30
CA PHE A 6 14.49 -15.93 -42.26
C PHE A 6 15.92 -15.44 -42.03
N ASP A 7 16.10 -14.14 -42.18
CA ASP A 7 17.39 -13.43 -42.17
C ASP A 7 17.71 -12.96 -40.74
N PRO A 8 18.87 -13.32 -40.13
CA PRO A 8 19.21 -12.96 -38.77
C PRO A 8 20.22 -11.80 -38.73
N GLU A 9 19.82 -10.59 -39.13
CA GLU A 9 20.56 -9.37 -38.80
C GLU A 9 19.64 -8.34 -38.13
N SER A 10 19.39 -8.53 -36.83
CA SER A 10 18.96 -7.44 -35.96
C SER A 10 19.22 -7.79 -34.49
N SER A 11 20.47 -7.64 -34.07
CA SER A 11 20.85 -7.78 -32.66
C SER A 11 22.02 -6.88 -32.32
N ALA A 12 21.82 -5.58 -32.53
CA ALA A 12 22.62 -4.51 -31.94
C ALA A 12 21.69 -3.44 -31.34
N SER A 13 20.76 -3.87 -30.48
CA SER A 13 19.95 -2.99 -29.62
C SER A 13 19.26 -3.83 -28.54
N LYS A 14 19.99 -4.22 -27.50
CA LYS A 14 19.37 -4.86 -26.33
C LYS A 14 20.18 -4.64 -25.06
N LEU A 15 20.23 -3.38 -24.62
CA LEU A 15 20.69 -3.00 -23.28
C LEU A 15 19.75 -1.98 -22.62
N GLN A 16 18.46 -2.06 -22.95
CA GLN A 16 17.43 -1.12 -22.48
C GLN A 16 16.05 -1.78 -22.25
N GLN A 17 16.03 -3.05 -21.83
CA GLN A 17 14.80 -3.76 -21.44
C GLN A 17 15.03 -4.57 -20.16
N SER A 18 15.03 -3.87 -19.02
CA SER A 18 14.80 -4.49 -17.71
C SER A 18 13.89 -3.53 -16.95
N GLY A 19 12.59 -3.77 -17.07
CA GLY A 19 11.52 -2.87 -16.62
C GLY A 19 10.22 -3.08 -17.38
N GLN A 20 9.85 -4.33 -17.65
CA GLN A 20 8.57 -4.68 -18.25
C GLN A 20 7.97 -5.84 -17.48
N ALA A 21 7.39 -5.53 -16.32
CA ALA A 21 6.46 -6.40 -15.62
C ALA A 21 5.19 -5.60 -15.38
N SER A 22 4.22 -5.86 -16.26
CA SER A 22 2.77 -5.66 -16.10
C SER A 22 2.33 -4.37 -15.41
N ALA A 23 2.54 -3.26 -16.11
CA ALA A 23 1.73 -2.08 -15.91
C ALA A 23 0.82 -1.97 -17.14
N ASN A 24 -0.46 -2.28 -16.99
CA ASN A 24 -1.48 -1.65 -17.83
C ASN A 24 -1.58 -0.17 -17.44
N THR A 25 -0.45 0.54 -17.39
CA THR A 25 -0.43 1.99 -17.52
C THR A 25 -0.90 2.20 -18.94
N ALA A 26 -2.19 2.54 -19.10
CA ALA A 26 -2.66 3.07 -20.37
C ALA A 26 -1.61 4.10 -20.80
N ALA A 27 -0.88 3.81 -21.89
CA ALA A 27 0.22 4.62 -22.33
C ALA A 27 -0.31 6.05 -22.41
N HIS A 28 0.20 6.93 -21.54
CA HIS A 28 -0.32 8.29 -21.49
C HIS A 28 -0.10 8.91 -22.86
N ASP A 29 -1.10 9.64 -23.35
CA ASP A 29 -0.99 10.32 -24.63
C ASP A 29 0.30 11.14 -24.65
N PRO A 30 1.22 10.93 -25.60
CA PRO A 30 2.46 11.71 -25.67
C PRO A 30 2.21 13.22 -25.65
N GLY A 31 1.07 13.67 -26.19
CA GLY A 31 0.64 15.06 -26.14
C GLY A 31 0.28 15.57 -24.74
N GLU A 32 -0.19 14.70 -23.86
CA GLU A 32 -0.47 15.01 -22.45
C GLU A 32 0.82 15.11 -21.63
N ILE A 33 1.76 14.18 -21.86
CA ILE A 33 3.09 14.22 -21.23
C ILE A 33 3.80 15.53 -21.60
N ALA A 34 3.83 15.88 -22.89
CA ALA A 34 4.46 17.11 -23.36
C ALA A 34 3.86 18.37 -22.72
N ARG A 35 2.53 18.44 -22.57
CA ARG A 35 1.84 19.54 -21.88
C ARG A 35 2.21 19.60 -20.39
N ALA A 36 2.18 18.46 -19.70
CA ALA A 36 2.54 18.40 -18.28
C ALA A 36 4.01 18.79 -18.03
N VAL A 37 4.92 18.44 -18.94
CA VAL A 37 6.33 18.86 -18.89
C VAL A 37 6.44 20.39 -19.05
N ALA A 38 5.75 20.96 -20.03
CA ALA A 38 5.71 22.40 -20.23
C ALA A 38 5.17 23.13 -18.99
N ASP A 39 4.06 22.65 -18.42
CA ASP A 39 3.45 23.19 -17.21
C ASP A 39 4.39 23.10 -16.00
N LEU A 40 5.07 21.96 -15.82
CA LEU A 40 6.02 21.78 -14.72
C LEU A 40 7.23 22.71 -14.88
N LEU A 41 7.74 22.90 -16.09
CA LEU A 41 8.86 23.80 -16.36
C LEU A 41 8.48 25.26 -16.17
N GLN A 42 7.28 25.66 -16.57
CA GLN A 42 6.77 27.01 -16.45
C GLN A 42 6.46 27.36 -14.98
N ASN A 43 5.69 26.51 -14.30
CA ASN A 43 5.17 26.81 -12.96
C ASN A 43 6.07 26.30 -11.82
N LYS A 44 7.08 25.49 -12.13
CA LYS A 44 7.96 24.79 -11.15
C LYS A 44 7.21 23.85 -10.20
N SER A 45 5.93 23.61 -10.47
CA SER A 45 5.10 22.65 -9.74
C SER A 45 4.00 22.12 -10.65
N LEU A 46 3.68 20.83 -10.47
CA LEU A 46 2.56 20.15 -11.10
C LEU A 46 1.70 19.50 -10.00
N SER A 47 0.39 19.67 -10.07
CA SER A 47 -0.55 19.13 -9.09
C SER A 47 -1.74 18.46 -9.78
N HIS A 48 -2.06 17.24 -9.35
CA HIS A 48 -3.27 16.54 -9.76
C HIS A 48 -4.08 16.11 -8.54
N THR A 49 -5.39 16.33 -8.59
CA THR A 49 -6.32 15.83 -7.58
C THR A 49 -6.83 14.45 -7.99
N CYS A 50 -6.92 13.54 -7.03
CA CYS A 50 -7.37 12.17 -7.21
C CYS A 50 -8.44 11.82 -6.17
N GLY A 51 -9.25 10.81 -6.48
CA GLY A 51 -10.35 10.36 -5.63
C GLY A 51 -11.71 10.94 -6.01
N ILE A 52 -12.78 10.36 -5.46
CA ILE A 52 -14.17 10.66 -5.84
C ILE A 52 -14.55 12.11 -5.52
N GLN A 53 -13.92 12.70 -4.50
CA GLN A 53 -14.18 14.06 -4.04
C GLN A 53 -12.94 14.96 -4.16
N GLY A 54 -11.91 14.52 -4.90
CA GLY A 54 -10.62 15.22 -4.96
C GLY A 54 -9.94 15.29 -3.59
N GLU A 55 -10.15 14.29 -2.74
CA GLU A 55 -9.64 14.27 -1.38
C GLU A 55 -8.12 14.05 -1.30
N TRP A 56 -7.53 13.54 -2.39
CA TRP A 56 -6.09 13.37 -2.56
C TRP A 56 -5.53 14.38 -3.55
N GLU A 57 -4.33 14.86 -3.28
CA GLU A 57 -3.57 15.73 -4.18
C GLU A 57 -2.15 15.19 -4.30
N VAL A 58 -1.73 14.85 -5.51
CA VAL A 58 -0.32 14.56 -5.82
C VAL A 58 0.31 15.85 -6.31
N ARG A 59 1.42 16.25 -5.70
CA ARG A 59 2.15 17.46 -6.06
C ARG A 59 3.61 17.14 -6.31
N THR A 60 4.08 17.43 -7.52
CA THR A 60 5.50 17.39 -7.88
C THR A 60 6.04 18.80 -7.98
N THR A 61 7.15 19.07 -7.30
CA THR A 61 7.85 20.36 -7.37
C THR A 61 9.21 20.17 -8.01
N LEU A 62 9.62 21.12 -8.85
CA LEU A 62 10.87 21.06 -9.60
C LEU A 62 11.75 22.26 -9.22
N VAL A 63 12.94 21.98 -8.71
CA VAL A 63 13.95 22.99 -8.38
C VAL A 63 15.14 22.80 -9.31
N THR A 64 15.27 23.72 -10.26
CA THR A 64 16.34 23.74 -11.27
C THR A 64 17.15 25.02 -11.13
N THR A 65 18.05 25.05 -10.16
CA THR A 65 19.00 26.17 -9.97
C THR A 65 20.39 25.77 -10.44
N ARG A 66 21.30 26.73 -10.61
CA ARG A 66 22.72 26.43 -10.93
C ARG A 66 23.40 25.50 -9.92
N ARG A 67 22.87 25.43 -8.68
CA ARG A 67 23.49 24.69 -7.57
C ARG A 67 22.73 23.46 -7.14
N ALA A 68 21.49 23.29 -7.58
CA ALA A 68 20.63 22.19 -7.16
C ALA A 68 19.64 21.83 -8.27
N TRP A 69 19.66 20.55 -8.64
CA TRP A 69 18.68 19.92 -9.53
C TRP A 69 17.97 18.86 -8.72
N ARG A 70 16.74 19.15 -8.32
CA ARG A 70 15.91 18.22 -7.56
C ARG A 70 14.46 18.32 -7.99
N TYR A 71 13.76 17.20 -7.96
CA TYR A 71 12.31 17.21 -7.94
C TYR A 71 11.81 16.40 -6.74
N GLN A 72 10.68 16.82 -6.19
CA GLN A 72 10.05 16.17 -5.06
C GLN A 72 8.57 15.93 -5.35
N SER A 73 8.14 14.67 -5.30
CA SER A 73 6.74 14.26 -5.44
C SER A 73 6.15 13.87 -4.08
N CYS A 74 5.14 14.62 -3.65
CA CYS A 74 4.44 14.47 -2.37
C CYS A 74 2.97 14.15 -2.60
N VAL A 75 2.36 13.43 -1.66
CA VAL A 75 0.93 13.14 -1.67
C VAL A 75 0.29 13.78 -0.46
N TYR A 76 -0.79 14.51 -0.67
CA TYR A 76 -1.58 15.16 0.35
C TYR A 76 -2.97 14.55 0.40
N ARG A 77 -3.56 14.51 1.58
CA ARG A 77 -4.95 14.15 1.83
C ARG A 77 -5.61 15.26 2.64
N HIS A 78 -6.64 15.90 2.09
CA HIS A 78 -7.27 17.08 2.70
C HIS A 78 -6.26 18.15 3.13
N GLY A 79 -5.26 18.43 2.27
CA GLY A 79 -4.19 19.41 2.52
C GLY A 79 -3.11 18.97 3.52
N LYS A 80 -3.18 17.77 4.11
CA LYS A 80 -2.14 17.23 4.99
C LYS A 80 -1.31 16.19 4.27
N GLU A 81 0.02 16.28 4.37
CA GLU A 81 0.93 15.34 3.71
C GLU A 81 0.75 13.91 4.26
N ALA A 82 0.48 12.95 3.39
CA ALA A 82 0.14 11.57 3.72
C ALA A 82 1.39 10.68 3.87
N ARG A 83 2.41 11.14 4.59
CA ARG A 83 3.76 10.51 4.68
C ARG A 83 3.75 9.02 5.05
N LYS A 84 2.83 8.60 5.91
CA LYS A 84 2.76 7.21 6.39
C LYS A 84 2.34 6.24 5.27
N SER A 85 1.42 6.65 4.42
CA SER A 85 0.94 5.82 3.30
C SER A 85 1.76 6.05 2.03
N PHE A 86 2.31 7.24 1.88
CA PHE A 86 2.97 7.72 0.67
C PHE A 86 4.20 8.56 1.04
N PRO A 87 5.36 7.95 1.33
CA PRO A 87 6.58 8.68 1.65
C PRO A 87 7.01 9.52 0.43
N PRO A 88 7.51 10.75 0.63
CA PRO A 88 7.90 11.63 -0.47
C PRO A 88 9.01 10.99 -1.32
N ILE A 89 8.90 11.14 -2.64
CA ILE A 89 9.97 10.74 -3.57
C ILE A 89 10.80 11.99 -3.84
N ASP A 90 12.06 11.99 -3.42
CA ASP A 90 13.01 13.09 -3.62
C ASP A 90 14.18 12.60 -4.47
N VAL A 91 14.37 13.20 -5.65
CA VAL A 91 15.42 12.84 -6.58
C VAL A 91 16.35 14.03 -6.77
N VAL A 92 17.62 13.83 -6.42
CA VAL A 92 18.65 14.87 -6.47
C VAL A 92 19.70 14.50 -7.52
N ARG A 93 19.80 15.31 -8.58
CA ARG A 93 20.78 15.15 -9.70
C ARG A 93 21.86 16.24 -9.70
N THR A 94 22.07 16.91 -8.57
CA THR A 94 22.98 18.05 -8.43
C THR A 94 24.41 17.77 -8.91
N SER A 95 24.94 16.56 -8.71
CA SER A 95 26.29 16.19 -9.16
C SER A 95 26.39 16.12 -10.69
N GLN A 96 25.39 15.56 -11.36
CA GLN A 96 25.34 15.47 -12.83
C GLN A 96 25.20 16.86 -13.47
N ALA A 97 24.42 17.75 -12.84
CA ALA A 97 24.27 19.13 -13.30
C ALA A 97 25.57 19.93 -13.19
N ARG A 98 26.42 19.65 -12.19
CA ARG A 98 27.73 20.31 -12.02
C ARG A 98 28.79 19.77 -12.99
N ALA A 99 28.69 18.51 -13.39
CA ALA A 99 29.64 17.90 -14.32
C ALA A 99 29.49 18.44 -15.75
N LYS A 100 28.33 18.99 -16.11
CA LYS A 100 28.09 19.59 -17.42
C LYS A 100 28.30 21.09 -17.37
N GLU A 101 29.28 21.57 -18.14
CA GLU A 101 29.69 22.98 -18.18
C GLU A 101 28.56 23.92 -18.63
N LYS A 102 27.66 23.44 -19.49
CA LYS A 102 26.47 24.16 -19.92
C LYS A 102 25.24 23.28 -19.79
N VAL A 103 24.29 23.72 -18.97
CA VAL A 103 22.94 23.17 -18.94
C VAL A 103 22.28 23.51 -20.28
N THR A 104 22.01 22.50 -21.10
CA THR A 104 21.19 22.66 -22.30
C THR A 104 19.70 22.51 -21.95
N GLU A 105 18.86 23.10 -22.78
CA GLU A 105 17.40 22.96 -22.68
C GLU A 105 16.97 21.48 -22.76
N GLU A 106 17.64 20.69 -23.59
CA GLU A 106 17.42 19.24 -23.71
C GLU A 106 17.60 18.49 -22.39
N ILE A 107 18.63 18.83 -21.60
CA ILE A 107 18.88 18.19 -20.29
C ILE A 107 17.79 18.58 -19.30
N LEU A 108 17.33 19.83 -19.34
CA LEU A 108 16.25 20.31 -18.50
C LEU A 108 14.92 19.63 -18.86
N MET A 109 14.64 19.49 -20.16
CA MET A 109 13.47 18.79 -20.69
C MET A 109 13.47 17.31 -20.28
N ALA A 110 14.61 16.62 -20.41
CA ALA A 110 14.73 15.22 -19.99
C ALA A 110 14.50 15.06 -18.47
N PHE A 111 15.05 15.96 -17.64
CA PHE A 111 14.85 15.92 -16.20
C PHE A 111 13.40 16.23 -15.79
N ALA A 112 12.74 17.16 -16.49
CA ALA A 112 11.32 17.44 -16.27
C ALA A 112 10.42 16.28 -16.74
N SER A 113 10.76 15.61 -17.85
CA SER A 113 10.05 14.41 -18.33
C SER A 113 10.08 13.31 -17.27
N GLU A 114 11.27 13.03 -16.71
CA GLU A 114 11.44 12.07 -15.62
C GLU A 114 10.52 12.42 -14.42
N ALA A 115 10.50 13.70 -14.02
CA ALA A 115 9.67 14.16 -12.92
C ALA A 115 8.16 14.01 -13.18
N VAL A 116 7.72 14.22 -14.43
CA VAL A 116 6.33 14.04 -14.86
C VAL A 116 5.94 12.56 -14.91
N GLU A 117 6.81 11.69 -15.39
CA GLU A 117 6.58 10.24 -15.36
C GLU A 117 6.41 9.73 -13.92
N VAL A 118 7.30 10.16 -13.01
CA VAL A 118 7.17 9.84 -11.58
C VAL A 118 5.87 10.42 -11.01
N HIS A 119 5.46 11.61 -11.43
CA HIS A 119 4.18 12.21 -11.02
C HIS A 119 2.99 11.36 -11.44
N PHE A 120 2.94 10.92 -12.70
CA PHE A 120 1.84 10.10 -13.22
C PHE A 120 1.80 8.70 -12.59
N ALA A 121 2.95 8.04 -12.45
CA ALA A 121 3.04 6.78 -11.72
C ALA A 121 2.52 6.92 -10.28
N ARG A 122 2.80 8.06 -9.65
CA ARG A 122 2.29 8.36 -8.31
C ARG A 122 0.79 8.62 -8.30
N CYS A 123 0.25 9.32 -9.29
CA CYS A 123 -1.20 9.51 -9.44
C CYS A 123 -1.94 8.18 -9.59
N ALA A 124 -1.42 7.27 -10.41
CA ALA A 124 -1.97 5.92 -10.57
C ALA A 124 -1.96 5.14 -9.25
N SER A 125 -0.83 5.17 -8.52
CA SER A 125 -0.74 4.51 -7.21
C SER A 125 -1.73 5.07 -6.19
N VAL A 126 -1.94 6.39 -6.18
CA VAL A 126 -2.88 7.05 -5.27
C VAL A 126 -4.33 6.79 -5.66
N SER A 127 -4.65 6.72 -6.96
CA SER A 127 -6.00 6.41 -7.42
C SER A 127 -6.40 4.98 -7.07
N GLU A 128 -5.51 4.00 -7.30
CA GLU A 128 -5.70 2.61 -6.88
C GLU A 128 -5.91 2.50 -5.37
N TYR A 129 -5.06 3.16 -4.59
CA TYR A 129 -5.21 3.20 -3.13
C TYR A 129 -6.52 3.86 -2.70
N ALA A 130 -6.95 4.95 -3.34
CA ALA A 130 -8.19 5.62 -3.01
C ALA A 130 -9.41 4.72 -3.27
N VAL A 131 -9.41 3.99 -4.39
CA VAL A 131 -10.44 2.99 -4.71
C VAL A 131 -10.45 1.89 -3.64
N MET A 132 -9.31 1.28 -3.33
CA MET A 132 -9.22 0.25 -2.29
C MET A 132 -9.66 0.78 -0.92
N ALA A 133 -9.17 1.95 -0.53
CA ALA A 133 -9.52 2.58 0.74
C ALA A 133 -11.01 2.88 0.84
N SER A 134 -11.70 3.18 -0.26
CA SER A 134 -13.16 3.38 -0.27
C SER A 134 -13.94 2.08 -0.03
N ILE A 135 -13.43 0.95 -0.51
CA ILE A 135 -14.04 -0.37 -0.31
C ILE A 135 -13.86 -0.80 1.15
N PHE A 136 -12.67 -0.57 1.71
CA PHE A 136 -12.34 -0.97 3.09
C PHE A 136 -12.65 0.09 4.15
N ALA A 137 -13.01 1.31 3.75
CA ALA A 137 -13.43 2.32 4.71
C ALA A 137 -14.73 1.83 5.36
N PRO A 138 -14.77 1.69 6.69
CA PRO A 138 -16.06 1.50 7.36
C PRO A 138 -16.95 2.68 6.96
N PRO A 139 -18.25 2.43 6.69
CA PRO A 139 -19.14 3.47 6.19
C PRO A 139 -19.00 4.71 7.05
N PRO A 140 -18.89 5.91 6.44
CA PRO A 140 -18.65 7.15 7.17
C PRO A 140 -19.67 7.21 8.29
N SER A 141 -19.18 7.20 9.53
CA SER A 141 -19.96 6.90 10.72
C SER A 141 -20.92 8.04 11.11
N ARG A 142 -21.72 8.53 10.15
CA ARG A 142 -22.89 9.38 10.39
C ARG A 142 -23.75 8.78 11.50
N TYR A 143 -23.84 7.45 11.55
CA TYR A 143 -24.51 6.72 12.62
C TYR A 143 -23.82 6.83 13.99
N ARG A 144 -22.48 6.96 14.05
CA ARG A 144 -21.75 7.16 15.32
C ARG A 144 -21.97 8.56 15.87
N ARG A 145 -21.99 9.59 15.03
CA ARG A 145 -22.35 10.95 15.47
C ARG A 145 -23.79 11.00 15.96
N LEU A 146 -24.73 10.38 15.23
CA LEU A 146 -26.12 10.30 15.66
C LEU A 146 -26.27 9.55 16.99
N LYS A 147 -25.57 8.42 17.18
CA LYS A 147 -25.53 7.69 18.46
C LYS A 147 -24.98 8.53 19.61
N VAL A 148 -23.89 9.27 19.40
CA VAL A 148 -23.32 10.15 20.43
C VAL A 148 -24.31 11.26 20.80
N VAL A 149 -24.93 11.90 19.81
CA VAL A 149 -25.95 12.93 20.05
C VAL A 149 -27.15 12.34 20.80
N LEU A 150 -27.64 11.16 20.39
CA LEU A 150 -28.73 10.47 21.08
C LEU A 150 -28.36 10.13 22.54
N LEU A 151 -27.15 9.63 22.78
CA LEU A 151 -26.67 9.32 24.14
C LEU A 151 -26.59 10.57 25.01
N ILE A 152 -26.18 11.72 24.46
CA ILE A 152 -26.20 13.01 25.17
C ILE A 152 -27.64 13.39 25.51
N PHE A 153 -28.58 13.31 24.56
CA PHE A 153 -29.99 13.62 24.82
C PHE A 153 -30.60 12.71 25.89
N VAL A 154 -30.31 11.40 25.84
CA VAL A 154 -30.77 10.44 26.85
C VAL A 154 -30.16 10.77 28.23
N GLY A 155 -28.88 11.11 28.29
CA GLY A 155 -28.22 11.52 29.53
C GLY A 155 -28.83 12.78 30.15
N VAL A 156 -29.11 13.80 29.32
CA VAL A 156 -29.76 15.05 29.76
C VAL A 156 -31.19 14.79 30.23
N ALA A 157 -31.96 13.99 29.49
CA ALA A 157 -33.33 13.65 29.89
C ALA A 157 -33.36 12.88 31.22
N ALA A 158 -32.45 11.93 31.42
CA ALA A 158 -32.32 11.20 32.68
C ALA A 158 -31.96 12.13 33.85
N LEU A 159 -31.02 13.06 33.64
CA LEU A 159 -30.64 14.05 34.65
C LEU A 159 -31.82 14.96 35.04
N LEU A 160 -32.54 15.49 34.05
CA LEU A 160 -33.72 16.34 34.28
C LEU A 160 -34.83 15.58 35.00
N SER A 161 -35.04 14.31 34.65
CA SER A 161 -36.03 13.45 35.31
C SER A 161 -35.66 13.18 36.76
N ALA A 162 -34.37 12.94 37.05
CA ALA A 162 -33.87 12.78 38.41
C ALA A 162 -34.01 14.07 39.23
N LEU A 163 -33.72 15.23 38.63
CA LEU A 163 -33.92 16.54 39.24
C LEU A 163 -35.39 16.84 39.57
N ALA A 164 -36.32 16.45 38.69
CA ALA A 164 -37.75 16.69 38.88
C ALA A 164 -38.38 15.79 39.96
N LEU A 165 -37.81 14.60 40.21
CA LEU A 165 -38.29 13.66 41.23
C LEU A 165 -37.72 13.91 42.63
N LEU A 166 -36.77 14.84 42.77
CA LEU A 166 -36.20 15.20 44.06
C LEU A 166 -37.05 16.30 44.73
N PRO A 167 -37.60 16.06 45.93
CA PRO A 167 -38.38 17.06 46.65
C PRO A 167 -37.49 18.26 47.02
N ALA A 168 -37.92 19.46 46.64
CA ALA A 168 -37.17 20.72 46.76
C ALA A 168 -36.69 21.02 48.19
N ASP A 169 -37.33 20.43 49.20
CA ASP A 169 -37.13 20.77 50.61
C ASP A 169 -35.92 20.06 51.26
N LYS A 170 -35.29 19.09 50.59
CA LYS A 170 -34.19 18.28 51.16
C LYS A 170 -32.79 18.60 50.66
N TRP A 171 -32.63 19.45 49.65
CA TRP A 171 -31.36 19.58 48.92
C TRP A 171 -30.27 20.44 49.61
N LEU A 172 -30.60 21.18 50.67
CA LEU A 172 -29.66 22.12 51.31
C LEU A 172 -29.01 21.64 52.61
N ARG A 173 -29.36 20.49 53.18
CA ARG A 173 -28.80 20.07 54.49
C ARG A 173 -27.84 18.89 54.47
N ASP A 174 -27.96 17.94 53.55
CA ASP A 174 -27.20 16.69 53.65
C ASP A 174 -26.53 16.30 52.33
N PHE A 175 -25.55 17.09 51.89
CA PHE A 175 -24.52 16.57 51.00
C PHE A 175 -23.26 16.28 51.80
N PRO A 176 -23.14 15.10 52.44
CA PRO A 176 -21.82 14.56 52.70
C PRO A 176 -21.20 14.33 51.32
N ILE A 177 -20.06 14.97 51.08
CA ILE A 177 -19.18 14.72 49.94
C ILE A 177 -18.66 13.29 50.08
N ILE A 178 -19.49 12.31 49.73
CA ILE A 178 -19.08 10.93 49.53
C ILE A 178 -18.76 10.86 48.05
N TRP A 179 -17.48 11.08 47.76
CA TRP A 179 -16.88 10.71 46.48
C TRP A 179 -17.27 9.25 46.23
N PRO A 180 -18.10 8.92 45.23
CA PRO A 180 -18.16 7.53 44.82
C PRO A 180 -16.75 7.26 44.32
N ALA A 181 -16.06 6.34 44.99
CA ALA A 181 -14.94 5.63 44.40
C ALA A 181 -15.51 4.98 43.13
N GLN A 182 -15.50 5.76 42.04
CA GLN A 182 -15.94 5.34 40.73
C GLN A 182 -14.80 4.46 40.23
N SER A 183 -14.72 3.25 40.77
CA SER A 183 -14.13 2.13 40.07
C SER A 183 -15.05 1.85 38.89
N ALA A 184 -14.99 2.74 37.90
CA ALA A 184 -15.39 2.47 36.55
C ALA A 184 -14.49 1.31 36.11
N ARG A 185 -14.94 0.09 36.40
CA ARG A 185 -14.49 -1.11 35.71
C ARG A 185 -14.82 -0.82 34.24
N ARG A 186 -13.86 -0.22 33.52
CA ARG A 186 -13.84 -0.34 32.07
C ARG A 186 -14.04 -1.82 31.80
N PRO A 187 -15.03 -2.21 30.98
CA PRO A 187 -15.09 -3.59 30.55
C PRO A 187 -13.70 -3.96 30.02
N PRO A 188 -13.17 -5.15 30.35
CA PRO A 188 -11.86 -5.56 29.89
C PRO A 188 -11.79 -5.29 28.38
N SER A 189 -10.83 -4.45 27.99
CA SER A 189 -10.68 -4.07 26.60
C SER A 189 -10.19 -5.31 25.87
N ASN A 190 -11.12 -6.04 25.27
CA ASN A 190 -10.79 -7.20 24.47
C ASN A 190 -9.94 -6.71 23.31
N ARG A 191 -8.65 -7.07 23.32
CA ARG A 191 -7.66 -6.60 22.36
C ARG A 191 -6.99 -7.81 21.75
N ILE A 192 -6.94 -7.82 20.44
CA ILE A 192 -6.11 -8.74 19.68
C ILE A 192 -5.13 -7.94 18.85
N GLN A 193 -3.88 -8.36 18.82
CA GLN A 193 -2.86 -7.67 18.05
C GLN A 193 -1.74 -8.61 17.64
N TRP A 194 -1.42 -8.64 16.34
CA TRP A 194 -0.18 -9.26 15.90
C TRP A 194 1.01 -8.48 16.45
N GLN A 195 2.00 -9.19 16.99
CA GLN A 195 3.22 -8.59 17.53
C GLN A 195 3.96 -7.75 16.46
N SER A 196 3.83 -8.14 15.19
CA SER A 196 4.33 -7.39 14.03
C SER A 196 3.20 -7.12 13.05
N SER A 197 3.24 -5.98 12.36
CA SER A 197 2.26 -5.63 11.31
C SER A 197 2.71 -6.04 9.90
N LEU A 198 3.99 -6.42 9.73
CA LEU A 198 4.60 -6.78 8.45
C LEU A 198 5.69 -7.84 8.66
N VAL A 199 5.70 -8.88 7.81
CA VAL A 199 6.80 -9.86 7.69
C VAL A 199 7.11 -10.16 6.22
N SER A 200 8.32 -10.64 5.94
CA SER A 200 8.78 -10.98 4.61
C SER A 200 9.43 -12.37 4.61
N TYR A 201 9.03 -13.22 3.66
CA TYR A 201 9.55 -14.57 3.47
C TYR A 201 9.97 -14.79 2.02
N HIS A 202 10.92 -15.71 1.82
CA HIS A 202 11.47 -16.03 0.51
C HIS A 202 11.47 -17.55 0.32
N SER A 203 11.05 -18.04 -0.84
CA SER A 203 11.07 -19.46 -1.21
C SER A 203 11.43 -19.63 -2.68
N GLN A 204 11.84 -20.83 -3.06
CA GLN A 204 12.05 -21.22 -4.47
C GLN A 204 10.76 -21.76 -5.09
N ALA A 205 10.59 -21.54 -6.39
CA ALA A 205 9.55 -22.16 -7.19
C ALA A 205 9.76 -23.68 -7.24
N GLY A 206 8.68 -24.44 -7.07
CA GLY A 206 8.69 -25.91 -7.06
C GLY A 206 9.05 -26.54 -5.70
N GLU A 207 9.58 -25.77 -4.75
CA GLU A 207 9.97 -26.28 -3.43
C GLU A 207 8.86 -26.05 -2.38
N PRO A 208 8.59 -27.02 -1.50
CA PRO A 208 7.66 -26.84 -0.39
C PRO A 208 8.25 -25.87 0.65
N PHE A 209 7.42 -25.01 1.21
CA PHE A 209 7.80 -24.11 2.29
C PHE A 209 6.78 -24.12 3.42
N ALA A 210 7.25 -23.76 4.62
CA ALA A 210 6.44 -23.48 5.80
C ALA A 210 7.09 -22.36 6.61
N PHE A 211 6.38 -21.26 6.82
CA PHE A 211 6.86 -20.08 7.55
C PHE A 211 5.99 -19.78 8.76
N PRO A 212 6.57 -19.63 9.95
CA PRO A 212 5.81 -19.29 11.15
C PRO A 212 5.36 -17.84 11.10
N LEU A 213 4.12 -17.56 11.49
CA LEU A 213 3.62 -16.20 11.68
C LEU A 213 4.08 -15.63 13.04
N PRO A 214 4.20 -14.30 13.16
CA PRO A 214 4.40 -13.63 14.44
C PRO A 214 3.34 -14.02 15.47
N THR A 215 3.69 -13.91 16.74
CA THR A 215 2.77 -14.22 17.84
C THR A 215 1.56 -13.27 17.81
N LEU A 216 0.37 -13.83 18.00
CA LEU A 216 -0.86 -13.07 18.18
C LEU A 216 -1.10 -12.84 19.68
N GLU A 217 -0.97 -11.59 20.11
CA GLU A 217 -1.29 -11.18 21.48
C GLU A 217 -2.80 -11.07 21.64
N ARG A 218 -3.34 -11.67 22.71
CA ARG A 218 -4.77 -11.70 23.03
C ARG A 218 -4.97 -11.25 24.47
N VAL A 219 -5.89 -10.33 24.70
CA VAL A 219 -6.23 -9.88 26.06
C VAL A 219 -7.74 -9.87 26.21
N PRO A 220 -8.32 -10.72 27.09
CA PRO A 220 -7.70 -11.88 27.74
C PRO A 220 -7.27 -12.99 26.76
N ASP A 221 -6.36 -13.88 27.20
CA ASP A 221 -5.78 -14.95 26.37
C ASP A 221 -6.83 -15.94 25.83
N ALA A 222 -7.93 -16.12 26.56
CA ALA A 222 -8.99 -17.09 26.25
C ALA A 222 -10.05 -16.59 25.25
N ILE A 223 -9.86 -15.43 24.61
CA ILE A 223 -10.82 -14.95 23.60
C ILE A 223 -10.76 -15.87 22.36
N PRO A 224 -11.91 -16.38 21.86
CA PRO A 224 -11.97 -17.05 20.57
C PRO A 224 -11.58 -16.08 19.44
N VAL A 225 -10.61 -16.50 18.61
CA VAL A 225 -10.16 -15.72 17.46
C VAL A 225 -10.27 -16.55 16.20
N GLU A 226 -10.90 -15.99 15.18
CA GLU A 226 -10.90 -16.54 13.84
C GLU A 226 -9.77 -15.89 13.02
N ILE A 227 -8.98 -16.74 12.37
CA ILE A 227 -7.84 -16.31 11.55
C ILE A 227 -8.07 -16.70 10.10
N THR A 228 -8.06 -15.71 9.22
CA THR A 228 -8.26 -15.88 7.77
C THR A 228 -7.06 -15.37 7.00
N LEU A 229 -6.80 -15.99 5.85
CA LEU A 229 -5.77 -15.58 4.89
C LEU A 229 -6.45 -14.98 3.67
N GLU A 230 -6.10 -13.73 3.37
CA GLU A 230 -6.53 -13.00 2.18
C GLU A 230 -5.32 -12.66 1.32
N ALA A 231 -5.51 -12.54 0.01
CA ALA A 231 -4.49 -12.03 -0.90
C ALA A 231 -4.93 -10.70 -1.50
N SER A 232 -3.99 -9.80 -1.72
CA SER A 232 -4.23 -8.57 -2.47
C SER A 232 -4.16 -8.88 -3.97
N GLY A 233 -5.24 -9.37 -4.56
CA GLY A 233 -5.32 -9.76 -5.98
C GLY A 233 -5.72 -11.23 -6.15
N ASP A 234 -5.23 -11.89 -7.21
CA ASP A 234 -5.44 -13.32 -7.42
C ASP A 234 -4.77 -14.10 -6.29
N GLN A 235 -5.59 -14.70 -5.43
CA GLN A 235 -5.11 -15.50 -4.32
C GLN A 235 -4.38 -16.73 -4.85
N PRO A 236 -3.08 -16.90 -4.54
CA PRO A 236 -2.36 -18.09 -4.96
C PRO A 236 -2.97 -19.31 -4.28
N SER A 237 -3.59 -20.20 -5.07
CA SER A 237 -4.29 -21.39 -4.57
C SER A 237 -3.37 -22.41 -3.90
N TRP A 238 -2.06 -22.28 -4.13
CA TRP A 238 -1.01 -23.11 -3.55
C TRP A 238 -0.52 -22.64 -2.18
N VAL A 239 -1.00 -21.48 -1.68
CA VAL A 239 -0.70 -21.00 -0.32
C VAL A 239 -1.85 -21.33 0.62
N GLN A 240 -1.53 -21.91 1.78
CA GLN A 240 -2.49 -22.26 2.82
C GLN A 240 -2.07 -21.71 4.18
N LEU A 241 -3.04 -21.57 5.07
CA LEU A 241 -2.86 -21.12 6.45
C LEU A 241 -3.18 -22.27 7.40
N ASP A 242 -2.20 -22.70 8.18
CA ASP A 242 -2.38 -23.57 9.33
C ASP A 242 -2.66 -22.70 10.55
N ARG A 243 -3.91 -22.71 10.99
CA ARG A 243 -4.41 -21.88 12.10
C ARG A 243 -3.94 -22.39 13.46
N GLU A 244 -3.69 -23.69 13.59
CA GLU A 244 -3.30 -24.30 14.86
C GLU A 244 -1.84 -23.99 15.17
N ARG A 245 -0.98 -24.08 14.16
CA ARG A 245 0.45 -23.79 14.28
C ARG A 245 0.81 -22.33 13.98
N LEU A 246 -0.17 -21.52 13.56
CA LEU A 246 0.02 -20.15 13.11
C LEU A 246 1.14 -20.04 12.08
N GLN A 247 1.04 -20.80 10.99
CA GLN A 247 2.04 -20.80 9.92
C GLN A 247 1.37 -20.74 8.56
N ILE A 248 2.07 -20.15 7.59
CA ILE A 248 1.71 -20.26 6.18
C ILE A 248 2.58 -21.32 5.53
N TYR A 249 2.00 -22.12 4.64
CA TYR A 249 2.72 -23.18 3.95
C TYR A 249 2.18 -23.36 2.53
N GLY A 250 2.97 -24.03 1.69
CA GLY A 250 2.59 -24.26 0.31
C GLY A 250 3.74 -24.74 -0.56
N THR A 251 3.46 -24.93 -1.84
CA THR A 251 4.46 -25.24 -2.87
C THR A 251 4.12 -24.42 -4.11
N ALA A 252 4.93 -23.41 -4.41
CA ALA A 252 4.73 -22.63 -5.63
C ALA A 252 4.96 -23.51 -6.87
N PRO A 253 4.19 -23.34 -7.96
CA PRO A 253 4.46 -24.03 -9.22
C PRO A 253 5.90 -23.80 -9.69
N ALA A 254 6.54 -24.83 -10.26
CA ALA A 254 7.91 -24.71 -10.77
C ALA A 254 8.03 -23.71 -11.94
N THR A 255 6.91 -23.40 -12.60
CA THR A 255 6.80 -22.41 -13.68
C THR A 255 6.64 -20.98 -13.17
N THR A 256 6.55 -20.77 -11.86
CA THR A 256 6.45 -19.42 -11.28
C THR A 256 7.75 -18.66 -11.53
N GLU A 257 7.65 -17.49 -12.16
CA GLU A 257 8.76 -16.55 -12.31
C GLU A 257 9.03 -15.80 -10.99
N ASP A 258 10.09 -15.00 -10.96
CA ASP A 258 10.41 -14.13 -9.83
C ASP A 258 9.24 -13.19 -9.52
N GLN A 259 8.48 -13.50 -8.46
CA GLN A 259 7.26 -12.80 -8.12
C GLN A 259 7.11 -12.65 -6.61
N THR A 260 6.64 -11.48 -6.17
CA THR A 260 6.30 -11.22 -4.75
C THR A 260 4.80 -11.13 -4.58
N TYR A 261 4.25 -12.03 -3.77
CA TYR A 261 2.84 -12.05 -3.38
C TYR A 261 2.61 -11.24 -2.11
N ARG A 262 1.51 -10.49 -2.07
CA ARG A 262 1.08 -9.70 -0.91
C ARG A 262 -0.12 -10.36 -0.25
N LEU A 263 0.12 -10.98 0.90
CA LEU A 263 -0.91 -11.67 1.67
C LEU A 263 -1.26 -10.86 2.92
N ILE A 264 -2.48 -11.03 3.41
CA ILE A 264 -3.00 -10.40 4.61
C ILE A 264 -3.55 -11.52 5.50
N VAL A 265 -2.96 -11.71 6.68
CA VAL A 265 -3.52 -12.58 7.72
C VAL A 265 -4.36 -11.72 8.65
N ARG A 266 -5.66 -11.98 8.69
CA ARG A 266 -6.59 -11.26 9.55
C ARG A 266 -6.91 -12.13 10.76
N ALA A 267 -6.77 -11.55 11.94
CA ALA A 267 -7.27 -12.10 13.18
C ALA A 267 -8.48 -11.27 13.60
N HIS A 268 -9.61 -11.89 13.90
CA HIS A 268 -10.78 -11.18 14.39
C HIS A 268 -11.52 -11.96 15.49
N THR A 269 -12.15 -11.21 16.38
CA THR A 269 -13.00 -11.76 17.47
C THR A 269 -14.47 -11.54 17.12
N GLU A 270 -15.37 -12.39 17.63
CA GLU A 270 -16.83 -12.20 17.50
C GLU A 270 -17.31 -10.83 18.00
N GLN A 271 -16.61 -10.26 18.97
CA GLN A 271 -16.92 -8.97 19.59
C GLN A 271 -16.41 -7.77 18.78
N GLY A 272 -15.87 -8.01 17.57
CA GLY A 272 -15.53 -6.96 16.60
C GLY A 272 -14.12 -6.38 16.72
N SER A 273 -13.25 -6.92 17.57
CA SER A 273 -11.82 -6.59 17.52
C SER A 273 -11.15 -7.26 16.32
N GLU A 274 -10.26 -6.54 15.64
CA GLU A 274 -9.57 -7.00 14.43
C GLU A 274 -8.09 -6.60 14.48
N SER A 275 -7.20 -7.48 14.02
CA SER A 275 -5.80 -7.19 13.75
C SER A 275 -5.36 -7.78 12.42
N ARG A 276 -4.52 -7.05 11.68
CA ARG A 276 -4.03 -7.45 10.35
C ARG A 276 -2.50 -7.54 10.34
N LEU A 277 -2.01 -8.63 9.77
CA LEU A 277 -0.60 -8.86 9.49
C LEU A 277 -0.42 -8.88 7.97
N HIS A 278 0.45 -8.02 7.45
CA HIS A 278 0.87 -8.07 6.05
C HIS A 278 2.04 -9.04 5.89
N VAL A 279 1.97 -9.91 4.88
CA VAL A 279 3.04 -10.86 4.55
C VAL A 279 3.47 -10.62 3.11
N LEU A 280 4.77 -10.39 2.92
CA LEU A 280 5.40 -10.38 1.61
C LEU A 280 6.03 -11.76 1.38
N LEU A 281 5.54 -12.50 0.39
CA LEU A 281 6.09 -13.80 0.02
C LEU A 281 6.75 -13.69 -1.35
N ALA A 282 8.08 -13.67 -1.37
CA ALA A 282 8.86 -13.67 -2.60
C ALA A 282 9.15 -15.11 -3.03
N ILE A 283 8.70 -15.47 -4.23
CA ILE A 283 9.05 -16.71 -4.90
C ILE A 283 10.12 -16.40 -5.93
N GLN A 284 11.24 -17.11 -5.84
CA GLN A 284 12.30 -17.09 -6.85
C GLN A 284 12.03 -18.17 -7.88
N GLY A 285 11.94 -17.80 -9.16
CA GLY A 285 11.78 -18.74 -10.24
C GLY A 285 13.01 -19.62 -10.41
N GLN A 286 12.81 -20.84 -10.91
CA GLN A 286 13.96 -21.67 -11.26
C GLN A 286 14.70 -21.03 -12.44
N PRO A 287 16.04 -20.88 -12.38
CA PRO A 287 16.79 -20.46 -13.55
C PRO A 287 16.53 -21.48 -14.66
N ALA A 288 16.13 -20.99 -15.84
CA ALA A 288 15.84 -21.83 -16.98
C ALA A 288 16.95 -22.89 -17.12
N ARG A 289 16.60 -24.17 -16.92
CA ARG A 289 17.55 -25.26 -17.16
C ARG A 289 18.03 -25.06 -18.58
N ILE A 290 19.31 -24.71 -18.73
CA ILE A 290 19.97 -24.69 -20.02
C ILE A 290 19.95 -26.15 -20.46
N VAL A 291 18.96 -26.49 -21.29
CA VAL A 291 18.93 -27.79 -21.95
C VAL A 291 20.21 -27.83 -22.77
N PRO A 292 21.14 -28.76 -22.52
CA PRO A 292 22.35 -28.86 -23.30
C PRO A 292 21.91 -29.01 -24.75
N THR A 293 22.34 -28.08 -25.61
CA THR A 293 22.09 -28.15 -27.04
C THR A 293 22.47 -29.56 -27.50
N PRO A 294 21.55 -30.35 -28.08
CA PRO A 294 21.90 -31.66 -28.59
C PRO A 294 23.03 -31.47 -29.60
N GLN A 295 24.21 -32.00 -29.29
CA GLN A 295 25.33 -31.96 -30.21
C GLN A 295 24.94 -32.78 -31.44
N LEU A 296 24.61 -32.08 -32.52
CA LEU A 296 24.42 -32.69 -33.83
C LEU A 296 25.73 -33.39 -34.22
N PRO A 297 25.73 -34.70 -34.50
CA PRO A 297 26.93 -35.41 -34.94
C PRO A 297 27.38 -34.83 -36.28
N GLY A 298 28.44 -34.03 -36.24
CA GLY A 298 29.07 -33.45 -37.42
C GLY A 298 29.93 -34.48 -38.13
N HIS A 299 29.38 -35.16 -39.13
CA HIS A 299 30.12 -35.70 -40.28
C HIS A 299 29.14 -36.20 -41.35
N TRP A 300 28.81 -35.36 -42.32
CA TRP A 300 28.37 -35.82 -43.63
C TRP A 300 29.08 -34.93 -44.66
N THR A 301 30.27 -35.36 -45.06
CA THR A 301 30.95 -34.86 -46.26
C THR A 301 30.52 -35.76 -47.43
N TRP A 302 29.87 -35.16 -48.42
CA TRP A 302 29.65 -35.75 -49.73
C TRP A 302 30.87 -35.50 -50.62
#